data_AF-A0A358PC10-F1
#
_entry.id   AF-A0A358PC10-F1
#
_cell.length_a   1.000
_cell.length_b   1.000
_cell.length_c   1.000
_cell.angle_alpha   90.00
_cell.angle_beta   90.00
_cell.angle_gamma   90.00
#
_symmetry.space_group_name_H-M   'P 1'
#
loop_
_entity.id
_entity.type
_entity.pdbx_description
1 polymer ?
#
loop_
_entity_poly.entity_id
_entity_poly.type
_entity_poly.pdbx_seq_one_letter_code
_entity_poly.pdbx_strand_id
1 'polypeptide(L)'
;MAITIDTLNIHWQCKHTWKRASYNTSWCLLGCSIGDLGTIFYFQTMCIDWPVLWIMSLAIMNGLLTSIILETIILARQMALKIALKTAFGMSLISMISMEAAMNLADFMLTGGALLTWWAVPLMLVAGFITPLPYNYWRLKALGKACH
;
A
#
# COMPACT_ATOMS: atom_id res chain seq x y z
N MET A 1 10.49 33.73 12.21
CA MET A 1 9.57 33.01 13.13
C MET A 1 9.98 31.55 13.12
N ALA A 2 10.77 31.15 14.11
CA ALA A 2 11.31 29.80 14.21
C ALA A 2 10.16 28.82 14.45
N ILE A 3 10.05 27.82 13.57
CA ILE A 3 9.12 26.70 13.74
C ILE A 3 9.72 25.89 14.90
N THR A 4 9.17 26.06 16.10
CA THR A 4 9.45 25.17 17.21
C THR A 4 9.06 23.78 16.74
N ILE A 5 10.05 22.88 16.68
CA ILE A 5 9.81 21.46 16.56
C ILE A 5 9.17 21.09 17.89
N ASP A 6 7.85 21.27 17.99
CA ASP A 6 7.06 20.70 19.07
C ASP A 6 7.51 19.25 19.15
N THR A 7 8.06 18.85 20.30
CA THR A 7 8.52 17.48 20.51
C THR A 7 7.30 16.60 20.32
N LEU A 8 7.15 16.06 19.11
CA LEU A 8 6.08 15.15 18.74
C LEU A 8 6.19 13.97 19.70
N ASN A 9 5.40 13.99 20.76
CA ASN A 9 5.40 12.98 21.81
C ASN A 9 4.69 11.74 21.25
N ILE A 10 5.38 11.05 20.34
CA ILE A 10 4.88 9.91 19.59
C ILE A 10 4.87 8.71 20.53
N HIS A 11 3.76 8.55 21.25
CA HIS A 11 3.51 7.34 22.01
C HIS A 11 3.16 6.21 21.04
N TRP A 12 4.01 5.19 20.92
CA TRP A 12 3.80 4.02 20.06
C TRP A 12 2.80 2.99 20.61
N GLN A 13 2.29 3.20 21.83
CA GLN A 13 1.36 2.28 22.50
C GLN A 13 -0.13 2.63 22.27
N CYS A 14 -0.43 3.65 21.46
CA CYS A 14 -1.80 4.10 21.25
C CYS A 14 -2.58 3.13 20.34
N LYS A 15 -3.37 2.23 20.97
CA LYS A 15 -4.20 1.23 20.27
C LYS A 15 -5.14 1.84 19.23
N HIS A 16 -5.72 3.01 19.52
CA HIS A 16 -6.63 3.68 18.59
C HIS A 16 -5.92 4.11 17.29
N THR A 17 -4.70 4.65 17.40
CA THR A 17 -3.90 5.04 16.24
C THR A 17 -3.49 3.82 15.41
N TRP A 18 -3.07 2.73 16.06
CA TRP A 18 -2.77 1.47 15.37
C TRP A 18 -3.98 0.93 14.63
N LYS A 19 -5.16 0.90 15.26
CA LYS A 19 -6.40 0.42 14.61
C LYS A 19 -6.73 1.24 13.35
N ARG A 20 -6.60 2.57 13.42
CA ARG A 20 -6.85 3.46 12.28
C ARG A 20 -5.79 3.30 11.18
N ALA A 21 -4.51 3.18 11.55
CA ALA A 21 -3.42 2.94 10.63
C ALA A 21 -3.60 1.59 9.90
N SER A 22 -3.94 0.53 10.65
CA SER A 22 -4.21 -0.80 10.10
C SER A 22 -5.39 -0.77 9.15
N TYR A 23 -6.51 -0.15 9.51
CA TYR A 23 -7.68 -0.07 8.61
C TYR A 23 -7.35 0.62 7.28
N ASN A 24 -6.65 1.76 7.33
CA ASN A 24 -6.24 2.47 6.12
C ASN A 24 -5.25 1.63 5.29
N THR A 25 -4.30 0.96 5.95
CA THR A 25 -3.31 0.09 5.29
C THR A 25 -3.98 -1.12 4.64
N SER A 26 -5.00 -1.71 5.28
CA SER A 26 -5.75 -2.84 4.72
C SER A 26 -6.52 -2.47 3.46
N TRP A 27 -7.09 -1.27 3.37
CA TRP A 27 -7.77 -0.81 2.15
C TRP A 27 -6.79 -0.60 0.99
N CYS A 28 -5.65 0.00 1.29
CA CYS A 28 -4.56 0.16 0.33
C CYS A 28 -4.04 -1.21 -0.13
N LEU A 29 -3.79 -2.13 0.81
CA LEU A 29 -3.36 -3.51 0.51
C LEU A 29 -4.34 -4.22 -0.39
N LEU A 30 -5.64 -4.12 -0.10
CA LEU A 30 -6.68 -4.75 -0.90
C LEU A 30 -6.65 -4.22 -2.34
N GLY A 31 -6.54 -2.90 -2.53
CA GLY A 31 -6.42 -2.29 -3.85
C GLY A 31 -5.17 -2.76 -4.59
N CYS A 32 -4.01 -2.58 -3.97
CA CYS A 32 -2.70 -2.98 -4.49
C CYS A 32 -2.67 -4.46 -4.91
N SER A 33 -3.14 -5.34 -4.03
CA SER A 33 -3.15 -6.80 -4.28
C SER A 33 -4.03 -7.19 -5.47
N ILE A 34 -5.13 -6.49 -5.73
CA ILE A 34 -5.98 -6.80 -6.89
C ILE A 34 -5.22 -6.53 -8.19
N GLY A 35 -4.49 -5.42 -8.27
CA GLY A 35 -3.68 -5.08 -9.45
C GLY A 35 -2.44 -5.98 -9.59
N ASP A 36 -1.72 -6.21 -8.51
CA ASP A 36 -0.47 -7.00 -8.48
C ASP A 36 -0.75 -8.47 -8.82
N LEU A 37 -1.64 -9.13 -8.05
CA LEU A 37 -2.05 -10.52 -8.29
C LEU A 37 -2.73 -10.69 -9.65
N GLY A 38 -3.58 -9.74 -10.04
CA GLY A 38 -4.27 -9.78 -11.33
C GLY A 38 -3.31 -9.72 -12.51
N THR A 39 -2.26 -8.91 -12.41
CA THR A 39 -1.21 -8.81 -13.44
C THR A 39 -0.42 -10.11 -13.51
N ILE A 40 0.11 -10.59 -12.38
CA ILE A 40 0.90 -11.83 -12.34
C ILE A 40 0.08 -13.02 -12.83
N PHE A 41 -1.17 -13.15 -12.38
CA PHE A 41 -2.08 -14.21 -12.80
C PHE A 41 -2.40 -14.17 -14.30
N TYR A 42 -2.55 -12.98 -14.88
CA TYR A 42 -2.77 -12.83 -16.32
C TYR A 42 -1.58 -13.33 -17.14
N PHE A 43 -0.36 -12.91 -16.78
CA PHE A 43 0.86 -13.35 -17.46
C PHE A 43 1.10 -14.86 -17.30
N GLN A 44 0.77 -15.41 -16.12
CA GLN A 44 0.87 -16.85 -15.85
C GLN A 44 -0.15 -17.66 -16.66
N THR A 45 -1.38 -17.17 -16.82
CA THR A 45 -2.43 -17.88 -17.56
C THR A 45 -2.20 -17.85 -19.07
N MET A 46 -1.65 -16.73 -19.57
CA MET A 46 -1.36 -16.55 -21.00
C MET A 46 -0.01 -17.15 -21.44
N CYS A 47 0.77 -17.72 -20.51
CA CYS A 47 2.10 -18.27 -20.76
C CYS A 47 3.02 -17.32 -21.53
N ILE A 48 3.02 -16.03 -21.16
CA ILE A 48 3.84 -15.00 -21.81
C ILE A 48 5.22 -14.97 -21.14
N ASP A 49 6.24 -15.38 -21.88
CA ASP A 49 7.64 -15.41 -21.42
C ASP A 49 8.29 -14.02 -21.49
N TRP A 50 7.83 -13.11 -20.64
CA TRP A 50 8.47 -11.80 -20.46
C TRP A 50 9.52 -11.84 -19.35
N PRO A 51 10.55 -10.98 -19.39
CA PRO A 51 11.50 -10.91 -18.30
C PRO A 51 10.79 -10.47 -17.01
N VAL A 52 11.06 -11.17 -15.92
CA VAL A 52 10.40 -11.00 -14.61
C VAL A 52 10.32 -9.53 -14.18
N LEU A 53 11.40 -8.76 -14.41
CA LEU A 53 11.46 -7.33 -14.09
C LEU A 53 10.32 -6.52 -14.74
N TRP A 54 9.95 -6.82 -15.98
CA TRP A 54 8.86 -6.13 -16.68
C TRP A 54 7.49 -6.47 -16.10
N ILE A 55 7.25 -7.76 -15.83
CA ILE A 55 6.01 -8.24 -15.23
C ILE A 55 5.81 -7.57 -13.86
N MET A 56 6.84 -7.56 -13.02
CA MET A 56 6.80 -6.94 -11.71
C MET A 56 6.61 -5.41 -11.80
N SER A 57 7.28 -4.74 -12.75
CA SER A 57 7.07 -3.30 -12.95
C SER A 57 5.62 -2.97 -13.35
N LEU A 58 5.02 -3.79 -14.22
CA LEU A 58 3.62 -3.67 -14.60
C LEU A 58 2.70 -3.97 -13.43
N ALA A 59 3.02 -4.97 -12.62
CA ALA A 59 2.25 -5.37 -11.46
C ALA A 59 2.22 -4.24 -10.41
N ILE A 60 3.36 -3.61 -10.14
CA ILE A 60 3.45 -2.40 -9.30
C ILE A 60 2.59 -1.27 -9.89
N MET A 61 2.72 -0.97 -11.19
CA MET A 61 1.95 0.12 -11.80
C MET A 61 0.44 -0.12 -11.72
N ASN A 62 0.00 -1.35 -11.99
CA ASN A 62 -1.41 -1.74 -11.93
C ASN A 62 -1.92 -1.78 -10.48
N GLY A 63 -1.11 -2.26 -9.54
CA GLY A 63 -1.41 -2.25 -8.10
C GLY A 63 -1.59 -0.82 -7.56
N LEU A 64 -0.68 0.09 -7.89
CA LEU A 64 -0.82 1.51 -7.56
C LEU A 64 -2.08 2.12 -8.17
N LEU A 65 -2.33 1.86 -9.46
CA LEU A 65 -3.49 2.42 -10.16
C LEU A 65 -4.81 1.94 -9.55
N THR A 66 -4.94 0.64 -9.30
CA THR A 66 -6.13 0.04 -8.70
C THR A 66 -6.36 0.53 -7.27
N SER A 67 -5.30 0.65 -6.46
CA SER A 67 -5.39 1.26 -5.12
C SER A 67 -5.82 2.72 -5.17
N ILE A 68 -5.22 3.55 -6.03
CA ILE A 68 -5.59 4.97 -6.16
C ILE A 68 -7.04 5.11 -6.61
N ILE A 69 -7.51 4.30 -7.56
CA ILE A 69 -8.90 4.29 -8.00
C ILE A 69 -9.82 3.93 -6.83
N LEU A 70 -9.51 2.86 -6.10
CA LEU A 70 -10.30 2.41 -4.96
C LEU A 70 -10.39 3.48 -3.85
N GLU A 71 -9.24 4.03 -3.44
CA GLU A 71 -9.17 5.10 -2.45
C GLU A 71 -9.91 6.36 -2.94
N THR A 72 -9.77 6.72 -4.21
CA THR A 72 -10.46 7.88 -4.79
C THR A 72 -11.97 7.68 -4.80
N ILE A 73 -12.47 6.49 -5.13
CA ILE A 73 -13.92 6.18 -5.08
C ILE A 73 -14.44 6.29 -3.65
N ILE A 74 -13.71 5.73 -2.67
CA ILE A 74 -14.10 5.80 -1.25
C ILE A 74 -14.13 7.25 -0.76
N LEU A 75 -13.09 8.04 -1.08
CA LEU A 75 -12.97 9.44 -0.67
C LEU A 75 -13.96 10.35 -1.41
N ALA A 76 -14.28 10.08 -2.68
CA ALA A 76 -15.25 10.85 -3.46
C ALA A 76 -16.67 10.81 -2.87
N ARG A 77 -16.97 9.82 -2.02
CA ARG A 77 -18.22 9.77 -1.26
C ARG A 77 -18.27 10.75 -0.07
N GLN A 78 -17.11 11.30 0.32
CA GLN A 78 -16.96 12.17 1.49
C GLN A 78 -16.53 13.60 1.12
N MET A 79 -15.91 13.79 -0.05
CA MET A 79 -15.40 15.09 -0.51
C MET A 79 -15.44 15.21 -2.04
N ALA A 80 -15.31 16.43 -2.57
CA ALA A 80 -15.29 16.67 -4.01
C ALA A 80 -14.15 15.88 -4.71
N LEU A 81 -14.44 15.33 -5.89
CA LEU A 81 -13.55 14.42 -6.65
C LEU A 81 -12.11 14.97 -6.79
N LYS A 82 -11.96 16.26 -7.12
CA LYS A 82 -10.64 16.90 -7.27
C LYS A 82 -9.81 16.87 -5.98
N ILE A 83 -10.46 16.99 -4.82
CA ILE A 83 -9.83 16.93 -3.51
C ILE A 83 -9.56 15.48 -3.12
N ALA A 84 -10.49 14.57 -3.42
CA ALA A 84 -10.32 13.13 -3.18
C ALA A 84 -9.09 12.58 -3.91
N LEU A 85 -8.93 12.90 -5.20
CA LEU A 85 -7.78 12.46 -5.99
C LEU A 85 -6.48 13.04 -5.45
N LYS A 86 -6.42 14.35 -5.16
CA LYS A 86 -5.24 14.97 -4.53
C LYS A 86 -4.91 14.34 -3.18
N THR A 87 -5.93 13.91 -2.44
CA THR A 87 -5.78 13.25 -1.14
C THR A 87 -5.28 11.81 -1.29
N ALA A 88 -5.78 11.04 -2.24
CA ALA A 88 -5.31 9.67 -2.53
C ALA A 88 -3.82 9.68 -2.93
N PHE A 89 -3.43 10.55 -3.86
CA PHE A 89 -2.03 10.72 -4.23
C PHE A 89 -1.16 11.27 -3.08
N GLY A 90 -1.66 12.24 -2.31
CA GLY A 90 -0.86 12.91 -1.28
C GLY A 90 -0.75 12.17 0.06
N MET A 91 -1.69 11.28 0.38
CA MET A 91 -1.72 10.63 1.69
C MET A 91 -1.03 9.27 1.75
N SER A 92 -0.95 8.55 0.63
CA SER A 92 -0.60 7.13 0.64
C SER A 92 0.49 6.75 -0.35
N LEU A 93 0.97 7.63 -1.25
CA LEU A 93 1.86 7.20 -2.35
C LEU A 93 3.16 6.53 -1.87
N ILE A 94 3.82 7.09 -0.85
CA ILE A 94 5.05 6.49 -0.28
C ILE A 94 4.75 5.12 0.33
N SER A 95 3.64 5.01 1.07
CA SER A 95 3.19 3.76 1.68
C SER A 95 2.84 2.72 0.62
N MET A 96 2.12 3.13 -0.43
CA MET A 96 1.74 2.29 -1.57
C MET A 96 2.98 1.75 -2.31
N ILE A 97 3.94 2.60 -2.63
CA ILE A 97 5.20 2.17 -3.27
C ILE A 97 5.97 1.22 -2.37
N SER A 98 6.07 1.51 -1.06
CA SER A 98 6.77 0.62 -0.12
C SER A 98 6.08 -0.74 0.04
N MET A 99 4.75 -0.77 -0.01
CA MET A 99 3.94 -1.98 0.06
C MET A 99 4.15 -2.83 -1.19
N GLU A 100 3.98 -2.23 -2.37
CA GLU A 100 4.16 -2.90 -3.66
C GLU A 100 5.57 -3.46 -3.83
N ALA A 101 6.59 -2.66 -3.48
CA ALA A 101 7.97 -3.11 -3.51
C ALA A 101 8.22 -4.29 -2.55
N ALA A 102 7.62 -4.28 -1.35
CA ALA A 102 7.75 -5.37 -0.39
C ALA A 102 7.03 -6.64 -0.85
N MET A 103 5.84 -6.51 -1.44
CA MET A 103 5.09 -7.65 -2.01
C MET A 103 5.87 -8.27 -3.17
N ASN A 104 6.28 -7.44 -4.13
CA ASN A 104 7.08 -7.88 -5.27
C ASN A 104 8.39 -8.53 -4.83
N LEU A 105 9.12 -7.94 -3.88
CA LEU A 105 10.33 -8.55 -3.34
C LEU A 105 10.05 -9.88 -2.64
N ALA A 106 8.97 -9.97 -1.86
CA ALA A 106 8.58 -11.21 -1.19
C ALA A 106 8.23 -12.30 -2.21
N ASP A 107 7.51 -11.98 -3.29
CA ASP A 107 7.23 -12.95 -4.37
C ASP A 107 8.53 -13.45 -4.99
N PHE A 108 9.41 -12.54 -5.41
CA PHE A 108 10.70 -12.89 -6.01
C PHE A 108 11.54 -13.79 -5.09
N MET A 109 11.58 -13.52 -3.78
CA MET A 109 12.33 -14.33 -2.82
C MET A 109 11.70 -15.70 -2.54
N LEU A 110 10.38 -15.82 -2.63
CA LEU A 110 9.65 -17.05 -2.29
C LEU A 110 9.49 -18.01 -3.48
N THR A 111 9.28 -17.46 -4.68
CA THR A 111 8.92 -18.25 -5.88
C THR A 111 10.01 -18.22 -6.94
N GLY A 112 11.03 -17.37 -6.78
CA GLY A 112 12.16 -17.24 -7.71
C GLY A 112 11.83 -16.49 -9.00
N GLY A 113 10.64 -15.87 -9.08
CA GLY A 113 10.14 -15.16 -10.26
C GLY A 113 8.76 -14.54 -10.01
N ALA A 114 8.09 -14.10 -11.07
CA ALA A 114 6.70 -13.62 -11.02
C ALA A 114 5.73 -14.81 -11.14
N LEU A 115 5.71 -15.69 -10.13
CA LEU A 115 4.91 -16.92 -10.14
C LEU A 115 3.97 -16.95 -8.94
N LEU A 116 2.67 -16.99 -9.20
CA LEU A 116 1.68 -17.00 -8.14
C LEU A 116 1.49 -18.40 -7.57
N THR A 117 2.05 -18.65 -6.38
CA THR A 117 1.81 -19.89 -5.62
C THR A 117 0.84 -19.64 -4.47
N TRP A 118 -0.07 -20.60 -4.22
CA TRP A 118 -1.10 -20.47 -3.19
C TRP A 118 -0.56 -20.23 -1.77
N TRP A 119 0.66 -20.71 -1.47
CA TRP A 119 1.29 -20.52 -0.16
C TRP A 119 2.10 -19.22 -0.05
N ALA A 120 2.65 -18.70 -1.16
CA ALA A 120 3.41 -17.46 -1.16
C ALA A 120 2.50 -16.22 -1.06
N VAL A 121 1.28 -16.28 -1.62
CA VAL A 121 0.33 -15.15 -1.59
C VAL A 121 0.06 -14.62 -0.18
N PRO A 122 -0.30 -15.45 0.83
CA PRO A 122 -0.49 -14.94 2.19
C PRO A 122 0.75 -14.28 2.79
N LEU A 123 1.95 -14.83 2.53
CA LEU A 123 3.21 -14.29 3.05
C LEU A 123 3.55 -12.94 2.40
N MET A 124 3.35 -12.84 1.09
CA MET A 124 3.50 -11.61 0.32
C MET A 124 2.58 -10.50 0.85
N LEU A 125 1.29 -10.80 1.05
CA LEU A 125 0.31 -9.86 1.60
C LEU A 125 0.69 -9.37 3.00
N VAL A 126 1.22 -10.27 3.84
CA VAL A 126 1.71 -9.92 5.19
C VAL A 126 2.91 -8.98 5.10
N ALA A 127 3.87 -9.24 4.19
CA ALA A 127 5.00 -8.35 3.96
C ALA A 127 4.55 -6.96 3.47
N GLY A 128 3.61 -6.93 2.53
CA GLY A 128 2.96 -5.71 2.04
C GLY A 128 2.23 -4.94 3.14
N PHE A 129 1.61 -5.62 4.10
CA PHE A 129 0.92 -4.96 5.22
C PHE A 129 1.88 -4.41 6.27
N ILE A 130 2.89 -5.18 6.68
CA ILE A 130 3.80 -4.81 7.77
C ILE A 130 4.70 -3.64 7.38
N THR A 131 5.16 -3.59 6.13
CA THR A 131 6.13 -2.59 5.65
C THR A 131 5.66 -1.14 5.79
N PRO A 132 4.48 -0.73 5.28
CA PRO A 132 3.98 0.65 5.37
C PRO A 132 3.31 0.98 6.71
N LEU A 133 2.96 -0.01 7.54
CA LEU A 133 2.14 0.20 8.73
C LEU A 133 2.80 1.13 9.78
N PRO A 134 4.10 1.00 10.12
CA PRO A 134 4.78 1.93 11.03
C PRO A 134 4.83 3.36 10.50
N TYR A 135 5.03 3.52 9.19
CA TYR A 135 5.02 4.83 8.53
C TYR A 135 3.61 5.45 8.58
N ASN A 136 2.57 4.68 8.30
CA ASN A 136 1.19 5.13 8.40
C ASN A 136 0.81 5.53 9.84
N TYR A 137 1.31 4.80 10.84
CA TYR A 137 1.16 5.16 12.25
C TYR A 137 1.82 6.51 12.58
N TRP A 138 3.10 6.64 12.25
CA TRP A 138 3.88 7.86 12.48
C TRP A 138 3.22 9.07 11.82
N ARG A 139 2.78 8.90 10.56
CA ARG A 139 2.09 9.95 9.80
C ARG A 139 0.80 10.41 10.46
N LEU A 140 0.00 9.50 11.00
CA LEU A 140 -1.22 9.85 11.73
C LEU A 140 -0.94 10.66 13.01
N LYS A 141 0.16 10.36 13.71
CA LYS A 141 0.61 11.13 14.88
C LYS A 141 1.18 12.49 14.50
N ALA A 142 2.03 12.55 13.47
CA ALA A 142 2.60 13.79 12.97
C ALA A 142 1.53 14.80 12.49
N LEU A 143 0.41 14.31 11.95
CA LEU A 143 -0.70 15.14 11.47
C LEU A 143 -1.76 15.43 12.56
N GLY A 144 -1.58 14.97 13.80
CA GLY A 144 -2.54 15.17 14.89
C GLY A 144 -3.90 14.49 14.69
N LYS A 145 -4.03 13.56 13.74
CA LYS A 145 -5.33 12.97 13.35
C LYS A 145 -5.78 11.79 14.21
N ALA A 146 -5.03 11.44 15.26
CA ALA A 146 -5.25 10.20 16.00
C ALA A 146 -5.16 10.32 17.53
N CYS A 147 -5.04 11.53 18.08
CA CYS A 147 -5.04 11.79 19.52
C CYS A 147 -6.32 12.53 19.93
N HIS A 148 -7.27 11.79 20.48
CA HIS A 148 -8.22 12.23 21.51
C HIS A 148 -8.24 11.13 22.57
#